data_AF-A0A318U9S6-F1
#
_entry.id   AF-A0A318U9S6-F1
#
_cell.length_a   1.000
_cell.length_b   1.000
_cell.length_c   1.000
_cell.angle_alpha   90.00
_cell.angle_beta   90.00
_cell.angle_gamma   90.00
#
_symmetry.space_group_name_H-M   'P 1'
#
loop_
_entity.id
_entity.type
_entity.pdbx_description
1 polymer ?
#
loop_
_entity_poly.entity_id
_entity_poly.type
_entity_poly.pdbx_seq_one_letter_code
_entity_poly.pdbx_strand_id
1 'polypeptide(L)' 'MCPDRHQPVVVGHGPASSETPLNLALMKLIDAQFMETPFYGSRQMARHLRNQGYCVSRKRVRRLMAKM' A
#
# COMPACT_ATOMS: atom_id res chain seq x y z
N MET A 1 16.79 -11.56 3.49
CA MET A 1 16.59 -11.77 4.93
C MET A 1 15.32 -11.04 5.35
N CYS A 2 14.17 -11.72 5.29
CA CYS A 2 12.92 -11.22 5.85
C CYS A 2 12.66 -12.06 7.10
N PRO A 3 12.77 -11.51 8.33
CA PRO A 3 12.40 -12.25 9.51
C PRO A 3 10.87 -12.33 9.58
N ASP A 4 10.43 -13.52 9.95
CA ASP A 4 9.09 -13.92 10.33
C ASP A 4 8.30 -12.76 10.99
N ARG A 5 7.33 -12.22 10.28
CA ARG A 5 6.31 -11.34 10.86
C ARG A 5 4.97 -11.82 10.33
N HIS A 6 4.38 -12.70 11.12
CA HIS A 6 3.03 -13.23 11.04
C HIS A 6 2.01 -12.12 10.71
N GLN A 7 1.73 -11.92 9.42
CA GLN A 7 0.57 -11.17 8.96
C GLN A 7 -0.47 -12.20 8.53
N PRO A 8 -1.74 -12.11 8.96
CA PRO A 8 -2.78 -12.93 8.38
C PRO A 8 -2.85 -12.62 6.88
N VAL A 9 -2.69 -13.67 6.11
CA VAL A 9 -2.61 -13.71 4.65
C VAL A 9 -3.83 -13.03 4.03
N VAL A 10 -3.70 -11.76 3.63
CA VAL A 10 -4.55 -11.19 2.57
C VAL A 10 -3.98 -11.66 1.23
N VAL A 11 -4.35 -12.89 0.88
CA VAL A 11 -4.10 -13.47 -0.44
C VAL A 11 -4.82 -12.62 -1.48
N GLY A 12 -4.07 -12.13 -2.46
CA GLY A 12 -4.61 -11.40 -3.60
C GLY A 12 -3.58 -11.33 -4.72
N HIS A 13 -3.31 -12.47 -5.35
CA HIS A 13 -2.53 -12.57 -6.59
C HIS A 13 -3.48 -12.41 -7.79
N GLY A 14 -3.28 -11.41 -8.66
CA GLY A 14 -4.01 -11.29 -9.93
C GLY A 14 -3.99 -9.88 -10.54
N PRO A 15 -3.87 -9.74 -11.89
CA PRO A 15 -3.24 -8.58 -12.52
C PRO A 15 -4.15 -7.35 -12.71
N ALA A 16 -3.48 -6.21 -12.68
CA ALA A 16 -3.71 -4.97 -13.42
C ALA A 16 -5.13 -4.62 -13.91
N SER A 17 -5.57 -3.46 -13.41
CA SER A 17 -6.42 -2.46 -14.08
C SER A 17 -7.92 -2.51 -13.78
N SER A 18 -8.48 -1.30 -13.60
CA SER A 18 -9.87 -0.92 -13.35
C SER A 18 -10.50 -1.36 -12.00
N GLU A 19 -10.66 -0.39 -11.11
CA GLU A 19 -11.60 -0.32 -9.96
C GLU A 19 -11.82 -1.58 -9.12
N THR A 20 -10.72 -2.24 -8.77
CA THR A 20 -10.70 -3.48 -8.00
C THR A 20 -10.72 -3.19 -6.48
N PRO A 21 -11.27 -4.07 -5.63
CA PRO A 21 -11.24 -3.98 -4.16
C PRO A 21 -9.83 -3.72 -3.58
N LEU A 22 -8.79 -4.07 -4.34
CA LEU A 22 -7.39 -3.72 -4.05
C LEU A 22 -7.13 -2.21 -3.93
N ASN A 23 -7.77 -1.38 -4.75
CA ASN A 23 -7.56 0.06 -4.70
C ASN A 23 -8.14 0.67 -3.42
N LEU A 24 -9.29 0.14 -2.98
CA LEU A 24 -9.95 0.53 -1.74
C LEU A 24 -9.16 0.06 -0.51
N ALA A 25 -8.62 -1.17 -0.56
CA ALA A 25 -7.71 -1.67 0.46
C ALA A 25 -6.43 -0.83 0.54
N LEU A 26 -5.84 -0.47 -0.61
CA LEU A 26 -4.67 0.41 -0.67
C LEU A 26 -4.96 1.80 -0.12
N MET A 27 -6.12 2.38 -0.42
CA MET A 27 -6.51 3.67 0.16
C MET A 27 -6.60 3.59 1.68
N LYS A 28 -7.28 2.58 2.23
CA LYS A 28 -7.40 2.37 3.68
C LYS A 28 -6.03 2.21 4.37
N LEU A 29 -5.12 1.46 3.76
CA LEU A 29 -3.77 1.26 4.31
C LEU A 29 -2.93 2.53 4.25
N ILE A 30 -3.03 3.32 3.18
CA ILE A 30 -2.33 4.60 3.07
C ILE A 30 -2.89 5.60 4.09
N ASP A 31 -4.21 5.65 4.26
CA ASP A 31 -4.89 6.56 5.19
C ASP A 31 -4.54 6.25 6.65
N ALA A 32 -4.60 4.97 7.05
CA ALA A 32 -4.18 4.53 8.37
C ALA A 32 -2.71 4.88 8.66
N GLN A 33 -1.81 4.61 7.71
CA GLN A 33 -0.40 4.95 7.88
C GLN A 33 -0.15 6.47 7.88
N PHE A 34 -0.94 7.25 7.14
CA PHE A 34 -0.84 8.70 7.10
C PHE A 34 -1.31 9.34 8.42
N MET A 35 -2.37 8.80 9.02
CA MET A 35 -2.85 9.18 10.36
C MET A 35 -1.77 8.94 11.43
N GLU A 36 -1.07 7.81 11.37
CA GLU A 36 0.01 7.49 12.30
C GLU A 36 1.29 8.30 12.01
N THR A 37 1.54 8.63 10.74
CA THR A 37 2.78 9.29 10.31
C THR A 37 2.53 10.34 9.22
N PRO A 38 2.12 11.57 9.57
CA PRO A 38 1.81 12.62 8.59
C PRO A 38 3.05 13.13 7.82
N PHE A 39 4.25 12.74 8.24
CA PHE A 39 5.54 13.07 7.59
C PHE A 39 5.99 12.03 6.55
N TYR A 40 5.23 10.96 6.32
CA TYR A 40 5.62 9.91 5.38
C TYR A 40 5.37 10.30 3.92
N GLY A 41 6.45 10.53 3.17
CA GLY A 41 6.37 10.76 1.73
C GLY A 41 6.06 9.51 0.91
N SER A 42 5.68 9.72 -0.35
CA SER A 42 5.34 8.65 -1.32
C SER A 42 6.38 7.52 -1.47
N ARG A 43 7.66 7.81 -1.22
CA ARG A 43 8.76 6.84 -1.28
C ARG A 43 8.75 5.88 -0.10
N GLN A 44 8.49 6.39 1.11
CA GLN A 44 8.36 5.61 2.34
C GLN A 44 7.09 4.77 2.30
N MET A 45 6.00 5.37 1.82
CA MET A 45 4.70 4.71 1.70
C MET A 45 4.75 3.51 0.72
N ALA A 46 5.44 3.65 -0.41
CA ALA A 46 5.67 2.53 -1.32
C ALA A 46 6.50 1.39 -0.70
N ARG A 47 7.48 1.71 0.16
CA ARG A 47 8.28 0.70 0.88
C ARG A 47 7.43 -0.03 1.92
N HIS A 48 6.60 0.71 2.65
CA HIS A 48 5.70 0.14 3.65
C HIS A 48 4.70 -0.83 3.01
N LEU A 49 4.08 -0.42 1.91
CA LEU A 49 3.16 -1.28 1.16
C LEU A 49 3.85 -2.52 0.60
N ARG A 50 5.10 -2.40 0.14
CA ARG A 50 5.91 -3.55 -0.29
C ARG A 50 6.24 -4.50 0.86
N ASN A 51 6.49 -3.98 2.07
CA ASN A 51 6.67 -4.81 3.26
C ASN A 51 5.39 -5.55 3.67
N GLN A 52 4.22 -4.98 3.39
CA GLN A 52 2.93 -5.64 3.57
C GLN A 52 2.58 -6.67 2.48
N GLY A 53 3.48 -6.89 1.50
CA GLY A 53 3.26 -7.83 0.39
C GLY A 53 2.61 -7.20 -0.85
N TYR A 54 2.33 -5.89 -0.84
CA TYR A 54 1.76 -5.20 -1.99
C TYR A 54 2.85 -4.67 -2.92
N CYS A 55 2.96 -5.27 -4.11
CA CYS A 55 3.83 -4.77 -5.18
C CYS A 55 3.21 -3.54 -5.88
N VAL A 56 3.18 -2.39 -5.19
CA VAL A 56 2.68 -1.12 -5.76
C VAL A 56 3.81 -0.21 -6.23
N SER A 57 3.61 0.40 -7.41
CA SER A 57 4.56 1.37 -7.96
C SER A 57 4.45 2.72 -7.25
N ARG A 58 5.59 3.42 -7.09
CA ARG A 58 5.62 4.81 -6.56
C ARG A 58 4.64 5.75 -7.26
N LYS A 59 4.50 5.63 -8.59
CA LYS A 59 3.55 6.43 -9.39
C LYS A 59 2.10 6.23 -8.93
N ARG A 60 1.73 5.00 -8.56
CA ARG A 60 0.38 4.66 -8.09
C ARG A 60 0.13 5.23 -6.70
N VAL A 61 1.08 5.07 -5.78
CA VAL A 61 1.02 5.67 -4.44
C VAL A 61 0.89 7.19 -4.52
N ARG A 62 1.67 7.85 -5.39
CA ARG A 62 1.58 9.31 -5.56
C ARG A 62 0.24 9.76 -6.13
N ARG A 63 -0.38 8.98 -7.04
CA ARG A 63 -1.73 9.27 -7.54
C ARG A 63 -2.81 9.07 -6.47
N LEU A 64 -2.66 8.06 -5.62
CA LEU A 64 -3.62 7.80 -4.54
C LEU A 64 -3.53 8.88 -3.45
N MET A 65 -2.32 9.27 -3.04
CA MET A 65 -2.08 10.38 -2.11
C MET A 65 -2.50 11.75 -2.66
N ALA A 66 -2.64 11.90 -3.98
CA ALA A 66 -3.14 13.14 -4.58
C ALA A 66 -4.66 13.14 -4.76
N LYS A 67 -5.32 12.00 -4.54
CA LYS A 67 -6.78 11.84 -4.61
C LYS A 67 -7.45 11.84 -3.23
N MET A 68 -6.66 11.63 -2.17
CA MET A 68 -7.01 11.94 -0.78
C MET A 68 -6.64 13.39 -0.52
#